data_AF-A0A101MSS7-F1
#
_entry.id   AF-A0A101MSS7-F1
#
_cell.length_a   1.000
_cell.length_b   1.000
_cell.length_c   1.000
_cell.angle_alpha   90.00
_cell.angle_beta   90.00
_cell.angle_gamma   90.00
#
_symmetry.space_group_name_H-M   'P 1'
#
loop_
_entity.id
_entity.type
_entity.pdbx_description
1 polymer ?
#
loop_
_entity_poly.entity_id
_entity_poly.type
_entity_poly.pdbx_seq_one_letter_code
_entity_poly.pdbx_strand_id
1 'polypeptide(L)'
;MATFFQSVRQGFGRGGNNKSNNPPKSPAQASTPQHQATMSNSPSISSSLSVETQANDPEGPKYFFQEKYAPLNVRGNFLTLCACPKNVELGEWLAHQIVEQYRLLHGMLQVIQEVNSVTGLPICNENTCPTMSAGRLTYTWLVDGRAAKISAPKFINRVEKWIVSKIHDPVMFPTEKVNGTPETSAIKEANGASTTPSDPANPDDWIGKSSGFPPTFYKDCQGIMKQMFRCYAHLYHAHWLNPFWHINKHDVLNMCFVHFVTVSKYYGLVSDKEMEPMQPLIELFIKQQRVPPEALNGGHWAQQAAT
;
A
#
# COMPACT_ATOMS: atom_id res chain seq x y z
N MET A 1 -20.16 -0.08 -4.80
CA MET A 1 -18.80 0.44 -4.53
C MET A 1 -18.59 1.88 -5.00
N ALA A 2 -19.23 2.35 -6.09
CA ALA A 2 -19.16 3.77 -6.50
C ALA A 2 -19.44 4.79 -5.35
N THR A 3 -20.41 4.51 -4.48
CA THR A 3 -20.71 5.33 -3.28
C THR A 3 -19.61 5.28 -2.22
N PHE A 4 -18.90 4.16 -2.07
CA PHE A 4 -17.75 4.02 -1.16
C PHE A 4 -16.59 4.89 -1.64
N PHE A 5 -16.19 4.80 -2.91
CA PHE A 5 -15.12 5.64 -3.46
C PHE A 5 -15.48 7.13 -3.46
N GLN A 6 -16.75 7.49 -3.67
CA GLN A 6 -17.22 8.87 -3.49
C GLN A 6 -17.12 9.33 -2.03
N SER A 7 -17.46 8.47 -1.06
CA SER A 7 -17.31 8.77 0.38
C SER A 7 -15.84 8.89 0.79
N VAL A 8 -14.96 8.07 0.24
CA VAL A 8 -13.51 8.13 0.44
C VAL A 8 -12.97 9.48 -0.08
N ARG A 9 -13.39 9.90 -1.29
CA ARG A 9 -13.03 11.22 -1.85
C ARG A 9 -13.48 12.39 -0.97
N GLN A 10 -14.61 12.26 -0.28
CA GLN A 10 -15.15 13.31 0.60
C GLN A 10 -14.55 13.28 2.02
N GLY A 11 -14.15 12.10 2.53
CA GLY A 11 -13.67 11.91 3.90
C GLY A 11 -12.28 12.48 4.20
N PHE A 12 -11.41 12.59 3.18
CA PHE A 12 -10.04 13.11 3.35
C PHE A 12 -9.91 14.63 3.18
N GLY A 13 -10.99 15.34 2.83
CA GLY A 13 -10.95 16.75 2.38
C GLY A 13 -11.39 17.83 3.37
N ARG A 14 -11.69 17.51 4.64
CA ARG A 14 -12.20 18.53 5.59
C ARG A 14 -11.13 19.02 6.56
N GLY A 15 -10.44 20.07 6.13
CA GLY A 15 -9.63 20.94 6.99
C GLY A 15 -9.44 22.33 6.39
N GLY A 16 -10.16 23.33 6.92
CA GLY A 16 -9.85 24.76 6.80
C GLY A 16 -10.35 25.50 5.54
N ASN A 17 -11.51 26.17 5.64
CA ASN A 17 -12.01 27.08 4.61
C ASN A 17 -11.82 28.53 5.09
N ASN A 18 -11.17 29.39 4.30
CA ASN A 18 -11.43 30.84 4.36
C ASN A 18 -11.27 31.49 2.97
N LYS A 19 -12.27 32.31 2.62
CA LYS A 19 -12.57 32.90 1.29
C LYS A 19 -11.70 34.12 0.95
N SER A 20 -11.46 34.37 -0.35
CA SER A 20 -11.81 35.64 -1.05
C SER A 20 -11.55 35.56 -2.58
N ASN A 21 -12.15 36.49 -3.32
CA ASN A 21 -12.59 36.51 -4.73
C ASN A 21 -11.55 36.86 -5.84
N ASN A 22 -11.93 36.51 -7.09
CA ASN A 22 -11.33 36.68 -8.44
C ASN A 22 -11.31 38.15 -9.01
N PRO A 23 -11.03 38.40 -10.33
CA PRO A 23 -9.74 38.47 -11.09
C PRO A 23 -9.64 39.83 -11.90
N PRO A 24 -8.83 40.10 -12.98
CA PRO A 24 -8.94 39.44 -14.32
C PRO A 24 -7.70 39.43 -15.30
N LYS A 25 -7.84 38.61 -16.37
CA LYS A 25 -7.43 38.72 -17.81
C LYS A 25 -5.97 38.58 -18.31
N SER A 26 -5.86 37.73 -19.35
CA SER A 26 -4.75 37.34 -20.26
C SER A 26 -4.43 38.41 -21.35
N PRO A 27 -3.40 38.23 -22.24
CA PRO A 27 -3.47 37.27 -23.38
C PRO A 27 -2.15 36.58 -23.83
N ALA A 28 -2.32 35.46 -24.57
CA ALA A 28 -1.53 34.80 -25.65
C ALA A 28 0.03 34.84 -25.62
N GLN A 29 0.79 33.79 -25.95
CA GLN A 29 0.76 32.97 -27.18
C GLN A 29 1.84 31.85 -27.13
N ALA A 30 1.70 30.87 -28.04
CA ALA A 30 2.73 29.99 -28.64
C ALA A 30 2.79 28.50 -28.22
N SER A 31 2.70 27.68 -29.26
CA SER A 31 2.57 26.23 -29.38
C SER A 31 3.91 25.54 -29.65
N THR A 32 4.15 24.35 -29.09
CA THR A 32 5.04 23.27 -29.61
C THR A 32 4.93 22.00 -28.73
N PRO A 33 5.37 20.80 -29.16
CA PRO A 33 4.50 19.63 -29.27
C PRO A 33 4.53 18.67 -28.07
N GLN A 34 3.45 17.87 -28.01
CA GLN A 34 3.25 16.71 -27.13
C GLN A 34 4.46 15.78 -27.09
N HIS A 35 4.99 15.57 -25.89
CA HIS A 35 5.61 14.30 -25.51
C HIS A 35 4.75 13.66 -24.42
N GLN A 36 4.10 12.57 -24.80
CA GLN A 36 3.29 11.73 -23.95
C GLN A 36 4.22 10.98 -22.99
N ALA A 37 4.46 11.55 -21.81
CA ALA A 37 5.16 10.86 -20.74
C ALA A 37 4.22 9.80 -20.17
N THR A 38 4.43 8.55 -20.57
CA THR A 38 3.88 7.36 -19.90
C THR A 38 4.45 7.31 -18.47
N MET A 39 3.71 7.84 -17.51
CA MET A 39 4.06 7.82 -16.08
C MET A 39 3.58 6.50 -15.46
N SER A 40 4.17 5.40 -15.90
CA SER A 40 3.90 4.05 -15.42
C SER A 40 5.14 3.47 -14.74
N ASN A 41 5.50 4.02 -13.57
CA ASN A 41 6.29 3.37 -12.52
C ASN A 41 6.29 4.21 -11.24
N SER A 42 6.29 3.55 -10.08
CA SER A 42 6.33 4.22 -8.76
C SER A 42 7.60 5.08 -8.60
N PRO A 43 7.55 6.30 -8.03
CA PRO A 43 8.71 7.20 -7.97
C PRO A 43 9.79 6.77 -6.97
N SER A 44 9.66 5.62 -6.32
CA SER A 44 10.74 5.04 -5.54
C SER A 44 11.38 3.91 -6.35
N ILE A 45 12.64 4.07 -6.71
CA ILE A 45 13.29 3.18 -7.68
C ILE A 45 14.07 2.02 -7.05
N SER A 46 14.54 2.14 -5.80
CA SER A 46 15.40 1.10 -5.23
C SER A 46 15.49 1.15 -3.71
N SER A 47 15.72 -0.01 -3.11
CA SER A 47 16.20 -0.15 -1.75
C SER A 47 17.69 -0.48 -1.82
N SER A 48 18.55 0.29 -1.15
CA SER A 48 19.98 -0.03 -1.07
C SER A 48 20.30 -0.54 0.33
N LEU A 49 20.94 -1.72 0.40
CA LEU A 49 21.61 -2.12 1.63
C LEU A 49 22.77 -1.14 1.82
N SER A 50 22.62 -0.22 2.76
CA SER A 50 23.73 0.61 3.20
C SER A 50 24.47 -0.21 4.24
N VAL A 51 25.64 -0.75 3.90
CA VAL A 51 26.58 -1.26 4.91
C VAL A 51 27.29 -0.03 5.48
N GLU A 52 26.62 0.68 6.40
CA GLU A 52 27.35 1.61 7.27
C GLU A 52 28.10 0.77 8.30
N THR A 53 29.43 0.91 8.27
CA THR A 53 30.37 0.20 9.13
C THR A 53 30.05 0.43 10.60
N GLN A 54 29.61 -0.65 11.25
CA GLN A 54 29.41 -0.88 12.68
C GLN A 54 29.62 0.29 13.65
N ALA A 55 28.52 0.72 14.28
CA ALA A 55 28.46 0.70 15.74
C ALA A 55 27.86 -0.65 16.13
N ASN A 56 28.54 -1.41 17.00
CA ASN A 56 28.00 -2.62 17.62
C ASN A 56 26.58 -2.35 18.14
N ASP A 57 25.56 -2.99 17.59
CA ASP A 57 24.26 -3.14 18.24
C ASP A 57 24.42 -4.39 19.14
N PRO A 58 24.66 -4.28 20.45
CA PRO A 58 24.85 -5.42 21.35
C PRO A 58 23.52 -6.10 21.71
N GLU A 59 22.42 -5.66 21.10
CA GLU A 59 21.08 -6.05 21.47
C GLU A 59 20.65 -7.28 20.68
N GLY A 60 20.03 -8.25 21.35
CA GLY A 60 19.44 -9.44 20.71
C GLY A 60 18.39 -9.11 19.63
N PRO A 61 17.68 -10.12 19.10
CA PRO A 61 16.64 -9.89 18.08
C PRO A 61 15.68 -8.78 18.53
N LYS A 62 15.43 -7.79 17.65
CA LYS A 62 14.55 -6.64 17.93
C LYS A 62 13.26 -7.15 18.57
N TYR A 63 12.75 -6.43 19.57
CA TYR A 63 11.62 -6.87 20.39
C TYR A 63 10.45 -7.40 19.55
N PHE A 64 10.05 -6.70 18.49
CA PHE A 64 8.93 -7.14 17.63
C PHE A 64 9.17 -8.44 16.85
N PHE A 65 10.40 -8.93 16.73
CA PHE A 65 10.70 -10.26 16.15
C PHE A 65 10.56 -11.40 17.16
N GLN A 66 10.24 -11.12 18.42
CA GLN A 66 10.07 -12.16 19.44
C GLN A 66 8.58 -12.48 19.61
N GLU A 67 8.28 -13.78 19.74
CA GLU A 67 6.92 -14.32 19.83
C GLU A 67 6.02 -13.63 20.87
N LYS A 68 6.57 -13.30 22.04
CA LYS A 68 5.85 -12.61 23.12
C LYS A 68 5.33 -11.21 22.75
N TYR A 69 5.88 -10.58 21.72
CA TYR A 69 5.52 -9.22 21.29
C TYR A 69 4.72 -9.20 19.97
N ALA A 70 4.39 -10.38 19.45
CA ALA A 70 3.56 -10.54 18.26
C ALA A 70 2.09 -10.99 18.54
N PRO A 71 1.42 -10.67 19.68
CA PRO A 71 0.01 -11.00 19.82
C PRO A 71 -0.84 -10.10 18.93
N LEU A 72 -2.04 -10.62 18.60
CA LEU A 72 -3.08 -9.91 17.87
C LEU A 72 -4.38 -9.95 18.68
N ASN A 73 -5.13 -8.84 18.65
CA ASN A 73 -6.42 -8.73 19.33
C ASN A 73 -7.60 -9.35 18.57
N VAL A 74 -7.34 -10.16 17.55
CA VAL A 74 -8.37 -10.84 16.76
C VAL A 74 -8.31 -12.35 16.98
N ARG A 75 -9.48 -12.98 17.12
CA ARG A 75 -9.63 -14.44 17.29
C ARG A 75 -9.74 -15.20 15.97
N GLY A 76 -10.01 -14.50 14.87
CA GLY A 76 -10.12 -15.08 13.52
C GLY A 76 -8.86 -14.89 12.68
N ASN A 77 -8.86 -15.51 11.50
CA ASN A 77 -7.87 -15.24 10.46
C ASN A 77 -8.43 -14.22 9.45
N PHE A 78 -7.56 -13.57 8.68
CA PHE A 78 -7.97 -12.51 7.74
C PHE A 78 -8.49 -13.04 6.41
N LEU A 79 -8.60 -14.36 6.19
CA LEU A 79 -8.93 -14.92 4.88
C LEU A 79 -10.30 -14.44 4.39
N THR A 80 -11.29 -14.39 5.27
CA THR A 80 -12.65 -13.95 4.94
C THR A 80 -12.72 -12.46 4.60
N LEU A 81 -11.76 -11.66 5.06
CA LEU A 81 -11.66 -10.23 4.74
C LEU A 81 -10.89 -9.98 3.44
N CYS A 82 -10.06 -10.94 3.03
CA CYS A 82 -9.25 -10.89 1.82
C CYS A 82 -9.94 -11.48 0.60
N ALA A 83 -10.68 -12.59 0.75
CA ALA A 83 -11.23 -13.33 -0.38
C ALA A 83 -12.29 -12.54 -1.16
N CYS A 84 -12.16 -12.52 -2.50
CA CYS A 84 -13.12 -11.84 -3.38
C CYS A 84 -14.49 -12.55 -3.32
N PRO A 85 -15.59 -11.83 -3.03
CA PRO A 85 -16.93 -12.42 -3.11
C PRO A 85 -17.27 -12.85 -4.55
N LYS A 86 -17.97 -13.99 -4.72
CA LYS A 86 -18.26 -14.59 -6.04
C LYS A 86 -18.97 -13.66 -7.04
N ASN A 87 -19.80 -12.75 -6.54
CA ASN A 87 -20.60 -11.82 -7.34
C ASN A 87 -19.96 -10.44 -7.47
N VAL A 88 -18.68 -10.31 -7.12
CA VAL A 88 -17.91 -9.09 -7.22
C VAL A 88 -16.81 -9.31 -8.25
N GLU A 89 -16.63 -8.33 -9.13
CA GLU A 89 -15.56 -8.34 -10.12
C GLU A 89 -14.21 -8.07 -9.44
N LEU A 90 -13.15 -8.72 -9.91
CA LEU A 90 -11.85 -8.73 -9.24
C LEU A 90 -11.19 -7.35 -9.20
N GLY A 91 -11.28 -6.56 -10.26
CA GLY A 91 -10.78 -5.18 -10.31
C GLY A 91 -11.44 -4.29 -9.26
N GLU A 92 -12.77 -4.32 -9.16
CA GLU A 92 -13.53 -3.62 -8.11
C GLU A 92 -13.09 -4.05 -6.70
N TRP A 93 -12.94 -5.36 -6.47
CA TRP A 93 -12.50 -5.87 -5.19
C TRP A 93 -11.06 -5.44 -4.85
N LEU A 94 -10.13 -5.53 -5.80
CA LEU A 94 -8.76 -5.07 -5.62
C LEU A 94 -8.72 -3.56 -5.35
N ALA A 95 -9.51 -2.76 -6.07
CA ALA A 95 -9.60 -1.33 -5.83
C ALA A 95 -10.04 -1.02 -4.39
N HIS A 96 -11.06 -1.73 -3.90
CA HIS A 96 -11.51 -1.63 -2.52
C HIS A 96 -10.40 -2.03 -1.54
N GLN A 97 -9.71 -3.15 -1.78
CA GLN A 97 -8.60 -3.61 -0.95
C GLN A 97 -7.47 -2.58 -0.88
N ILE A 98 -7.05 -2.00 -2.01
CA ILE A 98 -5.99 -0.97 -2.02
C ILE A 98 -6.38 0.24 -1.17
N VAL A 99 -7.60 0.74 -1.30
CA VAL A 99 -8.08 1.89 -0.53
C VAL A 99 -8.19 1.57 0.95
N GLU A 100 -8.67 0.38 1.30
CA GLU A 100 -8.79 -0.05 2.70
C GLU A 100 -7.41 -0.23 3.35
N GLN A 101 -6.46 -0.85 2.64
CA GLN A 101 -5.09 -1.00 3.14
C GLN A 101 -4.40 0.35 3.35
N TYR A 102 -4.64 1.33 2.46
CA TYR A 102 -4.17 2.69 2.65
C TYR A 102 -4.81 3.36 3.87
N ARG A 103 -6.13 3.23 4.04
CA ARG A 103 -6.84 3.79 5.21
C ARG A 103 -6.29 3.26 6.53
N LEU A 104 -6.03 1.95 6.61
CA LEU A 104 -5.45 1.31 7.80
C LEU A 104 -4.02 1.80 8.07
N LEU A 105 -3.17 1.88 7.04
CA LEU A 105 -1.81 2.41 7.17
C LEU A 105 -1.81 3.88 7.58
N HIS A 106 -2.64 4.71 6.95
CA HIS A 106 -2.72 6.15 7.23
C HIS A 106 -3.03 6.41 8.71
N GLY A 107 -3.96 5.65 9.31
CA GLY A 107 -4.22 5.73 10.75
C GLY A 107 -3.00 5.41 11.61
N MET A 108 -2.13 4.48 11.20
CA MET A 108 -0.87 4.19 11.92
C MET A 108 0.17 5.30 11.69
N LEU A 109 0.24 5.87 10.49
CA LEU A 109 1.14 6.98 10.18
C LEU A 109 0.79 8.24 10.97
N GLN A 110 -0.49 8.51 11.20
CA GLN A 110 -0.95 9.64 12.02
C GLN A 110 -0.36 9.59 13.44
N VAL A 111 -0.19 8.41 14.02
CA VAL A 111 0.41 8.24 15.35
C VAL A 111 1.82 8.82 15.41
N ILE A 112 2.66 8.56 14.40
CA ILE A 112 4.04 9.06 14.37
C ILE A 112 4.14 10.49 13.83
N GLN A 113 3.09 10.99 13.19
CA GLN A 113 2.98 12.38 12.72
C GLN A 113 2.45 13.33 13.80
N GLU A 114 1.94 12.79 14.92
CA GLU A 114 1.45 13.59 16.04
C GLU A 114 2.54 14.51 16.58
N VAL A 115 2.20 15.78 16.76
CA VAL A 115 3.14 16.82 17.18
C VAL A 115 3.28 16.80 18.69
N ASN A 116 4.51 16.63 19.16
CA ASN A 116 4.81 16.74 20.58
C ASN A 116 4.63 18.20 21.02
N SER A 117 3.74 18.44 22.01
CA SER A 117 3.41 19.80 22.47
C SER A 117 4.58 20.53 23.14
N VAL A 118 5.61 19.82 23.60
CA VAL A 118 6.81 20.39 24.23
C VAL A 118 7.85 20.78 23.19
N THR A 119 8.15 19.89 22.24
CA THR A 119 9.20 20.13 21.24
C THR A 119 8.69 20.84 19.98
N GLY A 120 7.38 20.86 19.75
CA GLY A 120 6.76 21.38 18.53
C GLY A 120 7.05 20.54 17.28
N LEU A 121 7.65 19.36 17.43
CA LEU A 121 8.01 18.46 16.33
C LEU A 121 7.18 17.18 16.36
N PRO A 122 6.87 16.58 15.19
CA PRO A 122 6.26 15.26 15.14
C PRO A 122 7.18 14.19 15.72
N ILE A 123 6.60 13.08 16.18
CA ILE A 123 7.38 11.95 16.72
C ILE A 123 8.41 11.44 15.69
N CYS A 124 7.98 11.28 14.44
CA CYS A 124 8.87 11.03 13.31
C CYS A 124 9.25 12.38 12.65
N ASN A 125 10.48 12.83 12.88
CA ASN A 125 11.02 14.06 12.33
C ASN A 125 12.43 13.85 11.74
N GLU A 126 13.04 14.90 11.19
CA GLU A 126 14.34 14.79 10.52
C GLU A 126 15.50 14.48 11.48
N ASN A 127 15.35 14.77 12.77
CA ASN A 127 16.36 14.48 13.79
C ASN A 127 16.29 13.01 14.21
N THR A 128 15.07 12.48 14.40
CA THR A 128 14.86 11.07 14.78
C THR A 128 15.04 10.12 13.61
N CYS A 129 14.65 10.55 12.40
CA CYS A 129 14.59 9.73 11.21
C CYS A 129 15.17 10.49 9.99
N PRO A 130 16.48 10.78 9.98
CA PRO A 130 17.13 11.57 8.93
C PRO A 130 17.12 10.88 7.56
N THR A 131 16.85 9.56 7.53
CA THR A 131 16.72 8.77 6.31
C THR A 131 15.57 7.78 6.45
N MET A 132 14.82 7.55 5.36
CA MET A 132 13.81 6.49 5.30
C MET A 132 14.46 5.11 5.28
N SER A 133 14.45 4.41 6.42
CA SER A 133 15.07 3.09 6.57
C SER A 133 14.19 2.08 7.29
N ALA A 134 14.50 0.81 7.08
CA ALA A 134 14.00 -0.33 7.83
C ALA A 134 15.18 -1.25 8.17
N GLY A 135 15.64 -1.18 9.42
CA GLY A 135 16.87 -1.86 9.84
C GLY A 135 18.07 -1.35 9.06
N ARG A 136 18.73 -2.25 8.33
CA ARG A 136 19.91 -1.93 7.50
C ARG A 136 19.55 -1.45 6.09
N LEU A 137 18.27 -1.55 5.71
CA LEU A 137 17.82 -1.17 4.39
C LEU A 137 17.47 0.31 4.34
N THR A 138 18.01 1.02 3.37
CA THR A 138 17.65 2.41 3.08
C THR A 138 16.79 2.49 1.82
N TYR A 139 15.65 3.17 1.92
CA TYR A 139 14.77 3.42 0.80
C TYR A 139 15.10 4.77 0.15
N THR A 140 15.16 4.78 -1.17
CA THR A 140 15.40 6.00 -1.96
C THR A 140 14.13 6.45 -2.68
N TRP A 141 14.04 7.74 -2.95
CA TRP A 141 12.96 8.34 -3.71
C TRP A 141 13.50 9.18 -4.87
N LEU A 142 12.74 9.28 -5.96
CA LEU A 142 13.09 10.13 -7.10
C LEU A 142 12.90 11.62 -6.76
N VAL A 143 14.00 12.36 -6.73
CA VAL A 143 14.05 13.81 -6.64
C VAL A 143 14.64 14.30 -7.96
N ASP A 144 13.88 15.09 -8.72
CA ASP A 144 14.30 15.62 -10.03
C ASP A 144 14.83 14.53 -10.98
N GLY A 145 14.14 13.39 -11.00
CA GLY A 145 14.49 12.23 -11.83
C GLY A 145 15.67 11.39 -11.33
N ARG A 146 16.28 11.73 -10.18
CA ARG A 146 17.42 11.00 -9.60
C ARG A 146 17.07 10.36 -8.26
N ALA A 147 17.60 9.17 -8.00
CA ALA A 147 17.46 8.51 -6.70
C ALA A 147 18.16 9.34 -5.61
N ALA A 148 17.43 9.70 -4.57
CA ALA A 148 17.99 10.40 -3.42
C ALA A 148 17.55 9.75 -2.10
N LYS A 149 18.45 9.76 -1.12
CA LYS A 149 18.12 9.50 0.28
C LYS A 149 17.42 10.75 0.82
N ILE A 150 16.24 10.57 1.40
CA ILE A 150 15.48 11.65 2.04
C ILE A 150 15.03 11.21 3.43
N SER A 151 14.74 12.18 4.29
CA SER A 151 14.22 11.90 5.64
C SER A 151 12.94 11.08 5.59
N ALA A 152 12.75 10.20 6.58
CA ALA A 152 11.55 9.37 6.67
C ALA A 152 10.24 10.18 6.64
N PRO A 153 10.08 11.31 7.38
CA PRO A 153 8.85 12.10 7.29
C PRO A 153 8.62 12.68 5.88
N LYS A 154 9.67 13.12 5.17
CA LYS A 154 9.56 13.59 3.77
C LYS A 154 9.16 12.46 2.84
N PHE A 155 9.73 11.25 3.03
CA PHE A 155 9.38 10.07 2.24
C PHE A 155 7.91 9.68 2.45
N ILE A 156 7.47 9.55 3.70
CA ILE A 156 6.10 9.20 4.06
C ILE A 156 5.12 10.21 3.46
N ASN A 157 5.37 11.52 3.60
CA ASN A 157 4.50 12.53 3.03
C ASN A 157 4.37 12.43 1.50
N ARG A 158 5.47 12.10 0.81
CA ARG A 158 5.46 11.88 -0.65
C ARG A 158 4.71 10.61 -1.03
N VAL A 159 4.87 9.52 -0.27
CA VAL A 159 4.10 8.29 -0.44
C VAL A 159 2.61 8.54 -0.29
N GLU A 160 2.19 9.22 0.79
CA GLU A 160 0.78 9.53 1.04
C GLU A 160 0.18 10.37 -0.09
N LYS A 161 0.85 11.46 -0.48
CA LYS A 161 0.40 12.30 -1.61
C LYS A 161 0.33 11.51 -2.92
N TRP A 162 1.30 10.65 -3.18
CA TRP A 162 1.34 9.86 -4.41
C TRP A 162 0.23 8.81 -4.44
N ILE A 163 -0.01 8.09 -3.33
CA ILE A 163 -1.11 7.12 -3.23
C ILE A 163 -2.45 7.83 -3.38
N VAL A 164 -2.67 8.94 -2.65
CA VAL A 164 -3.91 9.73 -2.73
C VAL A 164 -4.15 10.22 -4.16
N SER A 165 -3.10 10.67 -4.86
CA SER A 165 -3.20 11.08 -6.26
C SER A 165 -3.63 9.93 -7.18
N LYS A 166 -3.21 8.69 -6.89
CA LYS A 166 -3.57 7.50 -7.69
C LYS A 166 -5.00 7.05 -7.41
N ILE A 167 -5.40 6.94 -6.14
CA ILE A 167 -6.75 6.47 -5.76
C ILE A 167 -7.86 7.46 -6.11
N HIS A 168 -7.54 8.75 -6.26
CA HIS A 168 -8.49 9.78 -6.67
C HIS A 168 -8.50 10.04 -8.18
N ASP A 169 -7.55 9.50 -8.93
CA ASP A 169 -7.52 9.61 -10.38
C ASP A 169 -8.68 8.78 -10.98
N PRO A 170 -9.67 9.40 -11.64
CA PRO A 170 -10.82 8.69 -12.20
C PRO A 170 -10.45 7.76 -13.36
N VAL A 171 -9.27 7.93 -13.99
CA VAL A 171 -8.78 7.02 -15.02
C VAL A 171 -8.22 5.75 -14.40
N MET A 172 -7.55 5.87 -13.25
CA MET A 172 -6.93 4.75 -12.55
C MET A 172 -7.91 4.01 -11.63
N PHE A 173 -8.79 4.75 -10.93
CA PHE A 173 -9.87 4.25 -10.10
C PHE A 173 -11.21 4.83 -10.59
N PRO A 174 -11.80 4.24 -11.65
CA PRO A 174 -13.10 4.64 -12.15
C PRO A 174 -14.16 4.60 -11.05
N THR A 175 -15.08 5.56 -11.08
CA THR A 175 -16.23 5.61 -10.16
C THR A 175 -17.56 5.73 -10.89
N GLU A 176 -17.50 5.79 -12.21
CA GLU A 176 -18.66 5.86 -13.08
C GLU A 176 -19.35 4.49 -13.15
N LYS A 177 -20.66 4.50 -13.41
CA LYS A 177 -21.37 3.24 -13.62
C LYS A 177 -20.91 2.64 -14.94
N VAL A 178 -20.53 1.37 -14.89
CA VAL A 178 -20.09 0.65 -16.08
C VAL A 178 -21.31 0.16 -16.84
N ASN A 179 -21.31 0.37 -18.16
CA ASN A 179 -22.37 -0.08 -19.05
C ASN A 179 -22.10 -1.53 -19.44
N GLY A 180 -22.87 -2.47 -18.90
CA GLY A 180 -22.73 -3.90 -19.16
C GLY A 180 -22.79 -4.73 -17.89
N THR A 181 -22.84 -6.06 -18.04
CA THR A 181 -22.79 -6.98 -16.90
C THR A 181 -21.32 -7.22 -16.52
N PRO A 182 -20.88 -6.94 -15.28
CA PRO A 182 -19.52 -7.20 -14.86
C PRO A 182 -19.16 -8.68 -14.95
N GLU A 183 -17.93 -9.00 -15.33
CA GLU A 183 -17.45 -10.38 -15.42
C GLU A 183 -17.02 -10.90 -14.04
N THR A 184 -17.99 -11.47 -13.31
CA THR A 184 -17.76 -12.03 -11.96
C THR A 184 -17.38 -13.50 -12.00
N SER A 185 -16.78 -14.01 -10.92
CA SER A 185 -16.46 -15.44 -10.78
C SER A 185 -17.70 -16.33 -10.92
N ALA A 186 -18.84 -15.91 -10.37
CA ALA A 186 -20.10 -16.65 -10.50
C ALA A 186 -20.57 -16.77 -11.96
N ILE A 187 -20.40 -15.71 -12.76
CA ILE A 187 -20.77 -15.72 -14.19
C ILE A 187 -19.81 -16.59 -14.99
N LYS A 188 -18.51 -16.55 -14.69
CA LYS A 188 -17.51 -17.44 -15.32
C LYS A 188 -17.83 -18.92 -15.05
N GLU A 189 -18.13 -19.26 -13.78
CA GLU A 189 -18.57 -20.61 -13.37
C GLU A 189 -19.83 -21.05 -14.13
N ALA A 190 -20.84 -20.18 -14.25
CA ALA A 190 -22.10 -20.50 -14.94
C ALA A 190 -21.93 -20.73 -16.45
N ASN A 191 -20.97 -20.04 -17.08
CA ASN A 191 -20.69 -20.16 -18.51
C ASN A 191 -19.76 -21.33 -18.85
N GLY A 192 -19.35 -22.14 -17.87
CA GLY A 192 -18.36 -23.20 -18.07
C GLY A 192 -16.97 -22.68 -18.48
N ALA A 193 -16.73 -21.38 -18.30
CA ALA A 193 -15.45 -20.76 -18.59
C ALA A 193 -14.51 -21.00 -17.41
N SER A 194 -13.23 -21.25 -17.70
CA SER A 194 -12.19 -21.30 -16.68
C SER A 194 -12.22 -20.02 -15.85
N THR A 195 -12.16 -20.13 -14.53
CA THR A 195 -12.11 -18.99 -13.58
C THR A 195 -10.77 -18.24 -13.62
N THR A 196 -9.98 -18.43 -14.69
CA THR A 196 -8.71 -17.74 -14.93
C THR A 196 -8.94 -16.22 -14.99
N PRO A 197 -8.19 -15.43 -14.21
CA PRO A 197 -8.00 -14.02 -14.51
C PRO A 197 -7.02 -13.90 -15.68
N SER A 198 -7.39 -13.08 -16.68
CA SER A 198 -6.51 -12.59 -17.75
C SER A 198 -5.52 -13.62 -18.28
N ASP A 199 -5.91 -14.36 -19.32
CA ASP A 199 -4.98 -15.26 -20.02
C ASP A 199 -3.72 -14.46 -20.43
N PRO A 200 -2.52 -14.76 -19.90
CA PRO A 200 -1.31 -14.04 -20.27
C PRO A 200 -0.98 -14.16 -21.76
N ALA A 201 -1.57 -15.13 -22.48
CA ALA A 201 -1.50 -15.25 -23.93
C ALA A 201 -2.44 -14.30 -24.68
N ASN A 202 -3.42 -13.69 -24.00
CA ASN A 202 -4.35 -12.71 -24.55
C ASN A 202 -4.10 -11.30 -23.97
N PRO A 203 -3.35 -10.44 -24.69
CA PRO A 203 -3.07 -9.07 -24.25
C PRO A 203 -4.33 -8.21 -24.03
N ASP A 204 -5.47 -8.62 -24.62
CA ASP A 204 -6.74 -7.92 -24.50
C ASP A 204 -7.54 -8.32 -23.26
N ASP A 205 -7.12 -9.30 -22.46
CA ASP A 205 -7.80 -9.68 -21.22
C ASP A 205 -6.98 -9.21 -20.00
N TRP A 206 -7.52 -8.27 -19.22
CA TRP A 206 -6.86 -7.74 -18.01
C TRP A 206 -7.85 -7.55 -16.86
N ILE A 207 -7.31 -7.54 -15.64
CA ILE A 207 -8.11 -7.41 -14.41
C ILE A 207 -8.85 -6.06 -14.38
N GLY A 208 -10.16 -6.10 -14.12
CA GLY A 208 -10.98 -4.89 -14.05
C GLY A 208 -11.44 -4.35 -15.41
N LYS A 209 -11.14 -5.02 -16.53
CA LYS A 209 -11.56 -4.57 -17.87
C LYS A 209 -13.07 -4.34 -17.97
N SER A 210 -13.88 -5.29 -17.51
CA SER A 210 -15.35 -5.20 -17.53
C SER A 210 -15.90 -4.15 -16.56
N SER A 211 -15.06 -3.61 -15.66
CA SER A 211 -15.37 -2.50 -14.76
C SER A 211 -14.70 -1.18 -15.18
N GLY A 212 -14.08 -1.14 -16.36
CA GLY A 212 -13.46 0.07 -16.92
C GLY A 212 -12.08 0.43 -16.36
N PHE A 213 -11.44 -0.45 -15.57
CA PHE A 213 -10.08 -0.21 -15.08
C PHE A 213 -9.05 -0.28 -16.24
N PRO A 214 -7.96 0.50 -16.19
CA PRO A 214 -6.97 0.52 -17.24
C PRO A 214 -6.13 -0.77 -17.25
N PRO A 215 -5.49 -1.14 -18.37
CA PRO A 215 -4.59 -2.30 -18.45
C PRO A 215 -3.42 -2.28 -17.46
N THR A 216 -3.02 -1.08 -17.00
CA THR A 216 -1.93 -0.92 -16.01
C THR A 216 -2.41 -1.11 -14.57
N PHE A 217 -3.71 -1.22 -14.32
CA PHE A 217 -4.33 -1.17 -13.00
C PHE A 217 -3.63 -2.08 -11.99
N TYR A 218 -3.46 -3.36 -12.31
CA TYR A 218 -2.82 -4.32 -11.42
C TYR A 218 -1.37 -3.94 -11.08
N LYS A 219 -0.58 -3.48 -12.06
CA LYS A 219 0.80 -3.03 -11.84
C LYS A 219 0.86 -1.77 -10.98
N ASP A 220 -0.07 -0.85 -11.17
CA ASP A 220 -0.20 0.33 -10.33
C ASP A 220 -0.59 -0.05 -8.88
N CYS A 221 -1.50 -1.02 -8.69
CA CYS A 221 -1.83 -1.60 -7.37
C CYS A 221 -0.61 -2.20 -6.67
N GLN A 222 0.22 -2.97 -7.39
CA GLN A 222 1.49 -3.50 -6.88
C GLN A 222 2.43 -2.36 -6.46
N GLY A 223 2.50 -1.30 -7.26
CA GLY A 223 3.27 -0.09 -6.94
C GLY A 223 2.82 0.58 -5.65
N ILE A 224 1.51 0.71 -5.44
CA ILE A 224 0.89 1.28 -4.23
C ILE A 224 1.19 0.42 -3.00
N MET A 225 0.93 -0.88 -3.06
CA MET A 225 1.18 -1.82 -1.96
C MET A 225 2.66 -1.84 -1.56
N LYS A 226 3.57 -1.82 -2.54
CA LYS A 226 5.01 -1.75 -2.27
C LYS A 226 5.40 -0.50 -1.48
N GLN A 227 4.84 0.67 -1.78
CA GLN A 227 5.11 1.87 -0.97
C GLN A 227 4.56 1.76 0.44
N MET A 228 3.34 1.23 0.57
CA MET A 228 2.72 1.01 1.88
C MET A 228 3.55 0.06 2.74
N PHE A 229 4.12 -1.00 2.15
CA PHE A 229 5.02 -1.91 2.86
C PHE A 229 6.24 -1.19 3.44
N ARG A 230 6.87 -0.28 2.69
CA ARG A 230 8.04 0.50 3.17
C ARG A 230 7.68 1.35 4.39
N CYS A 231 6.49 1.94 4.38
CA CYS A 231 5.96 2.67 5.54
C CYS A 231 5.75 1.75 6.74
N TYR A 232 5.13 0.56 6.57
CA TYR A 232 5.02 -0.42 7.65
C TYR A 232 6.40 -0.82 8.19
N ALA A 233 7.33 -1.19 7.32
CA ALA A 233 8.68 -1.59 7.73
C ALA A 233 9.36 -0.50 8.57
N HIS A 234 9.23 0.77 8.16
CA HIS A 234 9.72 1.90 8.96
C HIS A 234 9.04 2.02 10.32
N LEU A 235 7.70 1.88 10.40
CA LEU A 235 6.96 1.93 11.66
C LEU A 235 7.46 0.88 12.66
N TYR A 236 7.73 -0.34 12.22
CA TYR A 236 8.29 -1.38 13.10
C TYR A 236 9.74 -1.10 13.49
N HIS A 237 10.61 -0.81 12.53
CA HIS A 237 12.05 -0.68 12.79
C HIS A 237 12.40 0.58 13.57
N ALA A 238 11.73 1.70 13.32
CA ALA A 238 12.04 2.99 13.94
C ALA A 238 11.08 3.38 15.08
N HIS A 239 9.83 2.92 15.05
CA HIS A 239 8.77 3.45 15.92
C HIS A 239 8.04 2.41 16.77
N TRP A 240 8.48 1.15 16.76
CA TRP A 240 7.85 0.11 17.58
C TRP A 240 7.82 0.46 19.06
N LEU A 241 8.97 0.78 19.66
CA LEU A 241 9.05 1.12 21.09
C LEU A 241 8.40 2.49 21.36
N ASN A 242 8.78 3.49 20.57
CA ASN A 242 8.25 4.84 20.65
C ASN A 242 7.57 5.22 19.33
N PRO A 243 6.24 5.37 19.25
CA PRO A 243 5.29 5.39 20.37
C PRO A 243 4.55 4.06 20.60
N PHE A 244 4.47 3.15 19.62
CA PHE A 244 3.44 2.10 19.58
C PHE A 244 3.42 1.20 20.82
N TRP A 245 4.58 0.84 21.36
CA TRP A 245 4.68 0.08 22.59
C TRP A 245 4.18 0.87 23.79
N HIS A 246 4.70 2.08 24.01
CA HIS A 246 4.37 2.90 25.18
C HIS A 246 2.91 3.36 25.22
N ILE A 247 2.26 3.52 24.07
CA ILE A 247 0.83 3.87 24.01
C ILE A 247 -0.08 2.62 23.93
N ASN A 248 0.49 1.42 24.04
CA ASN A 248 -0.22 0.14 23.95
C ASN A 248 -1.07 0.01 22.67
N LYS A 249 -0.47 0.36 21.52
CA LYS A 249 -1.07 0.24 20.16
C LYS A 249 -0.28 -0.68 19.23
N HIS A 250 0.70 -1.40 19.76
CA HIS A 250 1.50 -2.38 19.02
C HIS A 250 0.64 -3.54 18.47
N ASP A 251 -0.43 -3.90 19.16
CA ASP A 251 -1.41 -4.92 18.79
C ASP A 251 -2.26 -4.52 17.57
N VAL A 252 -2.66 -3.25 17.50
CA VAL A 252 -3.34 -2.67 16.34
C VAL A 252 -2.39 -2.59 15.15
N LEU A 253 -1.13 -2.19 15.38
CA LEU A 253 -0.10 -2.21 14.33
C LEU A 253 0.13 -3.63 13.78
N ASN A 254 0.22 -4.64 14.67
CA ASN A 254 0.28 -6.05 14.28
C ASN A 254 -0.94 -6.45 13.44
N MET A 255 -2.14 -6.08 13.88
CA MET A 255 -3.40 -6.41 13.20
C MET A 255 -3.44 -5.84 11.78
N CYS A 256 -3.14 -4.55 11.61
CA CYS A 256 -3.09 -3.90 10.31
C CYS A 256 -2.01 -4.52 9.40
N PHE A 257 -0.85 -4.86 9.97
CA PHE A 257 0.25 -5.45 9.20
C PHE A 257 -0.04 -6.90 8.78
N VAL A 258 -0.63 -7.74 9.64
CA VAL A 258 -1.03 -9.10 9.26
C VAL A 258 -2.10 -9.08 8.18
N HIS A 259 -3.07 -8.18 8.28
CA HIS A 259 -4.06 -7.98 7.21
C HIS A 259 -3.36 -7.59 5.89
N PHE A 260 -2.44 -6.63 5.96
CA PHE A 260 -1.64 -6.20 4.81
C PHE A 260 -0.84 -7.33 4.17
N VAL A 261 -0.13 -8.14 4.96
CA VAL A 261 0.65 -9.27 4.46
C VAL A 261 -0.27 -10.33 3.84
N THR A 262 -1.43 -10.58 4.46
CA THR A 262 -2.41 -11.54 3.95
C THR A 262 -2.93 -11.12 2.58
N VAL A 263 -3.39 -9.87 2.43
CA VAL A 263 -3.85 -9.33 1.13
C VAL A 263 -2.71 -9.33 0.11
N SER A 264 -1.50 -8.93 0.53
CA SER A 264 -0.33 -8.86 -0.36
C SER A 264 0.06 -10.22 -0.93
N LYS A 265 0.08 -11.27 -0.08
CA LYS A 265 0.41 -12.63 -0.52
C LYS A 265 -0.74 -13.25 -1.31
N TYR A 266 -1.98 -13.11 -0.84
CA TYR A 266 -3.16 -13.67 -1.50
C TYR A 266 -3.31 -13.18 -2.96
N TYR A 267 -3.03 -11.90 -3.22
CA TYR A 267 -3.14 -11.31 -4.56
C TYR A 267 -1.80 -11.09 -5.28
N GLY A 268 -0.67 -11.56 -4.75
CA GLY A 268 0.64 -11.35 -5.37
C GLY A 268 1.04 -9.87 -5.55
N LEU A 269 0.61 -8.99 -4.63
CA LEU A 269 0.76 -7.55 -4.79
C LEU A 269 2.16 -7.03 -4.38
N VAL A 270 2.86 -7.77 -3.53
CA VAL A 270 4.23 -7.46 -3.09
C VAL A 270 5.04 -8.75 -3.14
N SER A 271 6.22 -8.71 -3.76
CA SER A 271 7.08 -9.88 -3.90
C SER A 271 7.82 -10.20 -2.60
N ASP A 272 8.19 -11.47 -2.41
CA ASP A 272 8.93 -11.91 -1.22
C ASP A 272 10.27 -11.20 -1.05
N LYS A 273 10.92 -10.83 -2.18
CA LYS A 273 12.15 -10.03 -2.18
C LYS A 273 11.94 -8.66 -1.56
N GLU A 274 10.83 -7.98 -1.85
CA GLU A 274 10.54 -6.67 -1.24
C GLU A 274 10.13 -6.82 0.23
N MET A 275 9.57 -7.96 0.63
CA MET A 275 9.18 -8.25 2.01
C MET A 275 10.35 -8.62 2.94
N GLU A 276 11.55 -8.86 2.39
CA GLU A 276 12.78 -9.29 3.10
C GLU A 276 13.03 -8.60 4.46
N PRO A 277 12.91 -7.26 4.59
CA PRO A 277 13.20 -6.56 5.85
C PRO A 277 12.28 -6.91 7.02
N MET A 278 11.15 -7.56 6.73
CA MET A 278 10.13 -7.95 7.70
C MET A 278 9.90 -9.47 7.72
N GLN A 279 10.68 -10.27 6.97
CA GLN A 279 10.48 -11.72 6.87
C GLN A 279 10.47 -12.43 8.23
N PRO A 280 11.36 -12.14 9.20
CA PRO A 280 11.31 -12.82 10.49
C PRO A 280 9.99 -12.62 11.24
N LEU A 281 9.35 -11.45 11.09
CA LEU A 281 8.03 -11.17 11.67
C LEU A 281 6.91 -11.87 10.88
N ILE A 282 7.02 -11.87 9.55
CA ILE A 282 6.05 -12.55 8.66
C ILE A 282 6.04 -14.05 8.94
N GLU A 283 7.21 -14.68 9.03
CA GLU A 283 7.38 -16.09 9.37
C GLU A 283 6.79 -16.42 10.75
N LEU A 284 6.96 -15.54 11.73
CA LEU A 284 6.35 -15.68 13.05
C LEU A 284 4.82 -15.68 12.96
N PHE A 285 4.23 -14.75 12.21
CA PHE A 285 2.77 -14.70 12.02
C PHE A 285 2.24 -15.89 11.20
N ILE A 286 3.03 -16.44 10.27
CA ILE A 286 2.71 -17.68 9.56
C ILE A 286 2.71 -18.86 10.53
N LYS A 287 3.76 -19.00 11.35
CA LYS A 287 3.89 -20.06 12.35
C LYS A 287 2.74 -20.04 13.36
N GLN A 288 2.26 -18.85 13.72
CA GLN A 288 1.11 -18.65 14.60
C GLN A 288 -0.25 -18.80 13.90
N GLN A 289 -0.29 -19.18 12.62
CA GLN A 289 -1.51 -19.31 11.80
C GLN A 289 -2.34 -18.02 11.72
N ARG A 290 -1.69 -16.86 11.87
CA ARG A 290 -2.31 -15.53 11.77
C ARG A 290 -2.41 -15.08 10.32
N VAL A 291 -1.44 -15.46 9.50
CA VAL A 291 -1.52 -15.44 8.05
C VAL A 291 -2.02 -16.82 7.59
N PRO A 292 -3.21 -16.90 6.96
CA PRO A 292 -3.76 -18.16 6.46
C PRO A 292 -2.82 -18.83 5.44
N PRO A 293 -2.59 -20.15 5.50
CA PRO A 293 -1.81 -20.89 4.52
C PRO A 293 -2.31 -20.70 3.09
N GLU A 294 -3.62 -20.55 2.90
CA GLU A 294 -4.25 -20.28 1.61
C GLU A 294 -3.63 -19.04 0.99
N ALA A 295 -3.42 -17.96 1.74
CA ALA A 295 -2.82 -16.73 1.22
C ALA A 295 -1.36 -16.90 0.75
N LEU A 296 -0.61 -17.85 1.32
CA LEU A 296 0.82 -18.04 1.02
C LEU A 296 1.06 -18.58 -0.39
N ASN A 297 0.14 -19.43 -0.86
CA ASN A 297 0.11 -19.93 -2.23
C ASN A 297 -0.80 -19.05 -3.09
N GLY A 298 -0.84 -17.74 -2.82
CA GLY A 298 -1.74 -16.80 -3.50
C GLY A 298 -3.21 -17.21 -3.48
N GLY A 299 -3.69 -18.06 -2.57
CA GLY A 299 -5.05 -18.58 -2.57
C GLY A 299 -5.43 -19.28 -3.89
N HIS A 300 -6.66 -19.02 -4.36
CA HIS A 300 -7.09 -19.40 -5.71
C HIS A 300 -6.26 -18.75 -6.84
N TRP A 301 -5.36 -17.83 -6.49
CA TRP A 301 -4.50 -17.09 -7.42
C TRP A 301 -3.15 -17.75 -7.71
N ALA A 302 -2.45 -18.47 -6.80
CA ALA A 302 -1.17 -19.14 -7.17
C ALA A 302 -1.28 -20.59 -7.66
N GLN A 303 -2.46 -21.21 -7.67
CA GLN A 303 -2.69 -22.44 -8.47
C GLN A 303 -2.54 -22.18 -9.99
N GLN A 304 -2.28 -20.94 -10.41
CA GLN A 304 -2.30 -20.50 -11.80
C GLN A 304 -1.00 -19.81 -12.26
N ALA A 305 -0.01 -19.62 -11.39
CA ALA A 305 1.31 -19.06 -11.77
C ALA A 305 2.38 -20.12 -12.07
N ALA A 306 2.04 -21.41 -11.92
CA ALA A 306 2.93 -22.55 -12.09
C ALA A 306 2.45 -23.48 -13.21
N THR A 307 2.35 -22.95 -14.42
CA THR A 307 2.40 -23.69 -15.70
C THR A 307 2.92 -22.78 -16.78
#